data_AF-A0A2S9FZS5-F1
#
_entry.id   AF-A0A2S9FZS5-F1
#
_cell.length_a   1.000
_cell.length_b   1.000
_cell.length_c   1.000
_cell.angle_alpha   90.00
_cell.angle_beta   90.00
_cell.angle_gamma   90.00
#
_symmetry.space_group_name_H-M   'P 1'
#
loop_
_entity.id
_entity.type
_entity.pdbx_description
1 polymer ?
#
loop_
_entity_poly.entity_id
_entity_poly.type
_entity_poly.pdbx_seq_one_letter_code
_entity_poly.pdbx_strand_id
1 'polypeptide(L)' 'MSATPSVPGEAEPYYDLGSYSRPTDTPSDAEQIWFDRGMIWAYAFNHEEAIHCFDRALELDADFAFARWGIAY' A
#
# COMPACT_ATOMS: atom_id res chain seq x y z
N MET A 1 -12.82 17.25 28.51
CA MET A 1 -11.87 16.61 27.58
C MET A 1 -12.72 15.72 26.69
N SER A 2 -13.19 16.23 25.56
CA SER A 2 -14.09 15.47 24.69
C SER A 2 -13.25 14.78 23.63
N ALA A 3 -13.21 13.45 23.66
CA ALA A 3 -12.59 12.63 22.64
C ALA A 3 -13.37 12.82 21.32
N THR A 4 -12.66 13.24 20.28
CA THR A 4 -13.17 13.26 18.90
C THR A 4 -13.36 11.82 18.42
N PRO A 5 -14.49 11.46 17.79
CA PRO A 5 -14.67 10.11 17.26
C PRO A 5 -13.72 9.88 16.07
N SER A 6 -12.97 8.78 16.09
CA SER A 6 -12.05 8.38 15.03
C SER A 6 -12.82 7.92 13.79
N VAL A 7 -12.28 8.29 12.63
CA VAL A 7 -12.83 7.93 11.31
C VAL A 7 -12.49 6.46 11.03
N PRO A 8 -13.44 5.61 10.64
CA PRO A 8 -13.15 4.26 10.18
C PRO A 8 -12.39 4.36 8.85
N GLY A 9 -11.08 4.08 8.89
CA GLY A 9 -10.15 4.30 7.78
C GLY A 9 -8.80 4.88 8.19
N GLU A 10 -8.63 5.33 9.45
CA GLU A 10 -7.30 5.50 10.04
C GLU A 10 -6.65 4.12 10.14
N ALA A 11 -5.90 3.78 9.11
CA ALA A 11 -5.05 2.61 9.05
C ALA A 11 -4.29 2.50 10.37
N GLU A 12 -4.31 1.29 10.96
CA GLU A 12 -3.37 0.88 12.00
C GLU A 12 -2.00 1.55 11.75
N PRO A 13 -1.35 2.15 12.77
CA PRO A 13 -0.05 2.78 12.56
C PRO A 13 0.90 1.80 11.88
N TYR A 14 1.25 2.10 10.63
CA TYR A 14 2.12 1.27 9.80
C TYR A 14 3.57 1.75 9.94
N TYR A 15 4.52 0.98 9.42
CA TYR A 15 5.93 1.35 9.42
C TYR A 15 6.18 2.66 8.66
N ASP A 16 7.08 3.50 9.18
CA ASP A 16 7.65 4.63 8.43
C ASP A 16 8.68 4.09 7.42
N LEU A 17 8.27 4.02 6.16
CA LEU A 17 9.09 3.53 5.05
C LEU A 17 9.73 4.67 4.23
N GLY A 18 9.59 5.92 4.69
CA GLY A 18 10.04 7.11 3.99
C GLY A 18 9.11 7.55 2.86
N SER A 19 9.65 8.33 1.91
CA SER A 19 8.90 9.03 0.87
C SER A 19 9.10 8.47 -0.54
N TYR A 20 9.65 7.25 -0.66
CA TYR A 20 9.77 6.62 -1.97
C TYR A 20 8.38 6.41 -2.57
N SER A 21 8.21 6.82 -3.83
CA SER A 21 6.98 6.60 -4.57
C SER A 21 7.28 6.40 -6.04
N ARG A 22 6.51 5.52 -6.68
CA ARG A 22 6.53 5.28 -8.12
C ARG A 22 5.12 5.55 -8.65
N PRO A 23 4.88 6.68 -9.34
CA PRO A 23 3.56 7.03 -9.83
C PRO A 23 2.97 5.95 -10.72
N THR A 24 1.72 5.60 -10.43
CA THR A 24 0.87 4.74 -11.25
C THR A 24 -0.25 5.56 -11.89
N ASP A 25 -1.13 4.91 -12.65
CA ASP A 25 -2.32 5.51 -13.23
C ASP A 25 -3.55 5.44 -12.32
N THR A 26 -3.43 4.89 -11.11
CA THR A 26 -4.54 4.85 -10.17
C THR A 26 -4.97 6.27 -9.76
N PRO A 27 -6.29 6.56 -9.71
CA PRO A 27 -6.80 7.78 -9.12
C PRO A 27 -6.88 7.73 -7.58
N SER A 28 -6.55 6.58 -6.96
CA SER A 28 -6.71 6.33 -5.52
C SER A 28 -5.38 6.47 -4.78
N ASP A 29 -5.26 7.53 -3.96
CA ASP A 29 -4.09 7.75 -3.11
C ASP A 29 -3.80 6.54 -2.21
N ALA A 30 -4.84 5.83 -1.76
CA ALA A 30 -4.69 4.65 -0.90
C ALA A 30 -4.07 3.46 -1.65
N GLU A 31 -4.45 3.21 -2.91
CA GLU A 31 -3.83 2.18 -3.74
C GLU A 31 -2.37 2.50 -4.04
N GLN A 32 -2.09 3.77 -4.38
CA GLN A 32 -0.73 4.26 -4.60
C GLN A 32 0.15 4.05 -3.37
N ILE A 33 -0.35 4.36 -2.17
CA ILE A 33 0.37 4.14 -0.90
C ILE A 33 0.69 2.66 -0.69
N TRP A 34 -0.27 1.76 -0.89
CA TRP A 34 -0.03 0.32 -0.69
C TRP A 34 0.92 -0.25 -1.74
N PHE A 35 0.83 0.20 -2.99
CA PHE A 35 1.80 -0.16 -4.02
C PHE A 35 3.22 0.33 -3.70
N ASP A 36 3.37 1.58 -3.28
CA ASP A 36 4.67 2.15 -2.90
C ASP A 36 5.30 1.41 -1.72
N ARG A 37 4.49 1.04 -0.70
CA ARG A 37 4.94 0.18 0.41
C ARG A 37 5.44 -1.17 -0.08
N GLY A 38 4.70 -1.82 -0.99
CA GLY A 38 5.09 -3.09 -1.57
C GLY A 38 6.43 -3.00 -2.33
N MET A 39 6.62 -1.93 -3.10
CA MET A 39 7.88 -1.65 -3.79
C MET A 39 9.05 -1.48 -2.82
N ILE A 40 8.85 -0.75 -1.72
CA ILE A 40 9.90 -0.53 -0.71
C ILE A 40 10.30 -1.86 -0.04
N TRP A 41 9.32 -2.69 0.35
CA TRP A 41 9.61 -3.99 0.94
C TRP A 41 10.26 -4.96 -0.03
N ALA A 42 9.84 -4.96 -1.30
CA ALA A 42 10.48 -5.75 -2.34
C ALA A 42 11.95 -5.34 -2.53
N TYR A 43 12.25 -4.05 -2.54
CA TYR A 43 13.63 -3.54 -2.62
C TYR A 43 14.44 -3.76 -1.34
N ALA A 44 13.78 -3.94 -0.19
CA ALA A 44 14.40 -4.35 1.06
C ALA A 44 14.54 -5.88 1.20
N PHE A 45 14.18 -6.65 0.16
CA PHE A 45 14.22 -8.13 0.14
C PHE A 45 13.25 -8.81 1.12
N ASN A 46 12.20 -8.11 1.58
CA ASN A 46 11.10 -8.70 2.32
C ASN A 46 9.91 -8.97 1.39
N HIS A 47 9.97 -10.09 0.67
CA HIS A 47 8.98 -10.43 -0.35
C HIS A 47 7.60 -10.77 0.23
N GLU A 48 7.54 -11.36 1.43
CA GLU A 48 6.26 -11.71 2.08
C GLU A 48 5.45 -10.44 2.39
N GLU A 49 6.09 -9.45 3.03
CA GLU A 49 5.41 -8.18 3.33
C GLU A 49 5.12 -7.37 2.06
N ALA A 50 5.97 -7.48 1.03
CA ALA A 50 5.71 -6.85 -0.26
C ALA A 50 4.42 -7.41 -0.90
N ILE A 51 4.25 -8.74 -0.92
CA ILE A 51 3.04 -9.40 -1.41
C ILE A 51 1.83 -8.96 -0.59
N HIS A 52 1.94 -8.91 0.75
CA HIS A 52 0.86 -8.40 1.59
C HIS A 52 0.46 -6.96 1.24
N CYS A 53 1.43 -6.08 0.98
CA CYS A 53 1.13 -4.71 0.57
C CYS A 53 0.41 -4.67 -0.79
N PHE A 54 0.84 -5.48 -1.76
CA PHE A 54 0.18 -5.55 -3.06
C PHE A 54 -1.24 -6.13 -2.96
N ASP A 55 -1.46 -7.15 -2.13
CA ASP A 55 -2.80 -7.66 -1.84
C ASP A 55 -3.71 -6.59 -1.24
N ARG A 56 -3.20 -5.76 -0.32
CA ARG A 56 -3.96 -4.62 0.23
C ARG A 56 -4.33 -3.58 -0.83
N ALA A 57 -3.47 -3.37 -1.84
CA ALA A 57 -3.83 -2.53 -2.97
C ALA A 57 -4.94 -3.17 -3.82
N LEU A 58 -4.90 -4.51 -4.02
CA LEU A 58 -5.93 -5.27 -4.73
C LEU A 58 -7.27 -5.37 -3.98
N GLU A 59 -7.27 -5.22 -2.65
CA GLU A 59 -8.52 -5.11 -1.88
C GLU A 59 -9.26 -3.79 -2.17
N LEU A 60 -8.54 -2.74 -2.57
CA LEU A 60 -9.11 -1.42 -2.91
C LEU A 60 -9.60 -1.39 -4.36
N ASP A 61 -8.75 -1.84 -5.28
CA ASP A 61 -9.10 -2.10 -6.67
C ASP A 61 -8.55 -3.45 -7.11
N ALA A 62 -9.45 -4.42 -7.27
CA ALA A 62 -9.10 -5.76 -7.69
C ALA A 62 -8.45 -5.77 -9.08
N ASP A 63 -8.68 -4.75 -9.92
CA ASP A 63 -8.13 -4.63 -11.26
C ASP A 63 -6.85 -3.81 -11.37
N PHE A 64 -6.28 -3.38 -10.24
CA PHE A 64 -5.06 -2.61 -10.22
C PHE A 64 -3.85 -3.38 -10.77
N ALA A 65 -3.54 -3.14 -12.04
CA ALA A 65 -2.56 -3.91 -12.81
C ALA A 65 -1.15 -3.89 -12.19
N PHE A 66 -0.76 -2.77 -11.58
CA PHE A 66 0.57 -2.61 -10.97
C PHE A 66 0.76 -3.51 -9.74
N ALA A 67 -0.28 -3.67 -8.90
CA ALA A 67 -0.22 -4.58 -7.78
C ALA A 67 -0.16 -6.05 -8.22
N ARG A 68 -0.94 -6.43 -9.26
CA ARG A 68 -0.84 -7.77 -9.87
C ARG A 68 0.55 -8.06 -10.43
N TRP A 69 1.16 -7.07 -11.10
CA TRP A 69 2.55 -7.18 -11.57
C TRP A 69 3.52 -7.35 -10.40
N GLY A 70 3.36 -6.59 -9.31
CA GLY A 70 4.22 -6.66 -8.12
C GLY A 70 4.22 -8.03 -7.43
N ILE A 71 3.09 -8.75 -7.43
CA ILE A 71 2.99 -10.12 -6.88
C ILE A 71 3.67 -11.16 -7.79
N ALA A 72 3.65 -10.94 -9.10
CA ALA A 72 4.13 -11.92 -10.08
C ALA A 72 5.65 -11.84 -10.35
N TYR A 73 6.29 -10.71 -10.03
CA TYR A 73 7.72 -10.47 -10.19
C TYR A 73 8.57 -11.21 -9.15
#